data_AF-A0A3D8MYL4-F1
#
_entry.id   AF-A0A3D8MYL4-F1
#
_cell.length_a   1.000
_cell.length_b   1.000
_cell.length_c   1.000
_cell.angle_alpha   90.00
_cell.angle_beta   90.00
_cell.angle_gamma   90.00
#
_symmetry.space_group_name_H-M   'P 1'
#
loop_
_entity.id
_entity.type
_entity.pdbx_description
1 polymer ?
#
loop_
_entity_poly.entity_id
_entity_poly.type
_entity_poly.pdbx_seq_one_letter_code
_entity_poly.pdbx_strand_id
1 'polypeptide(L)'
;MTTIDAWKDLLRVKIRAALVAKDRPVLAVLRETLAALDNAEAPPLGASENSFVVSDDARSGDIERLALSSEAVVAIIEGEIRERRDASATYQRLDRHDEANVLTMQADVLAAFIDEGRATCG
;
A
#
# COMPACT_ATOMS: atom_id res chain seq x y z
N MET A 1 1.31 11.21 17.99
CA MET A 1 0.67 11.60 16.71
C MET A 1 1.71 11.37 15.65
N THR A 2 1.81 10.13 15.18
CA THR A 2 2.83 9.80 14.19
C THR A 2 2.24 10.04 12.82
N THR A 3 2.86 10.96 12.09
CA THR A 3 2.38 11.39 10.80
C THR A 3 2.56 10.27 9.78
N ILE A 4 1.66 10.21 8.80
CA ILE A 4 1.78 9.34 7.63
C ILE A 4 3.16 9.46 6.93
N ASP A 5 3.80 10.63 6.99
CA ASP A 5 5.16 10.81 6.48
C ASP A 5 6.19 9.86 7.08
N ALA A 6 6.12 9.59 8.39
CA ALA A 6 7.05 8.66 9.05
C ALA A 6 6.90 7.23 8.50
N TRP A 7 5.65 6.80 8.26
CA TRP A 7 5.35 5.50 7.65
C TRP A 7 5.84 5.43 6.20
N LYS A 8 5.64 6.50 5.43
CA LYS A 8 6.11 6.59 4.04
C LYS A 8 7.63 6.64 3.95
N ASP A 9 8.31 7.28 4.90
CA ASP A 9 9.76 7.29 4.99
C ASP A 9 10.32 5.91 5.34
N LEU A 10 9.68 5.18 6.25
CA LEU A 10 10.04 3.79 6.53
C LEU A 10 9.86 2.92 5.28
N LEU A 11 8.75 3.05 4.55
CA LEU A 11 8.54 2.36 3.25
C LEU A 11 9.67 2.68 2.26
N ARG A 12 10.05 3.95 2.12
CA ARG A 12 11.14 4.36 1.21
C ARG A 12 12.48 3.74 1.63
N VAL A 13 12.75 3.62 2.93
CA VAL A 13 13.95 2.92 3.43
C VAL A 13 13.90 1.44 3.04
N LYS A 14 12.77 0.75 3.25
CA LYS A 14 12.60 -0.67 2.88
C LYS A 14 12.69 -0.90 1.37
N ILE A 15 12.10 -0.01 0.55
CA ILE A 15 12.21 -0.04 -0.91
C ILE A 15 13.68 0.04 -1.35
N ARG A 16 14.47 0.93 -0.74
CA ARG A 16 15.90 1.03 -1.03
C ARG A 16 16.65 -0.25 -0.63
N ALA A 17 16.32 -0.85 0.51
CA ALA A 17 16.91 -2.12 0.93
C ALA A 17 16.59 -3.26 -0.04
N ALA A 18 15.33 -3.37 -0.49
CA ALA A 18 14.90 -4.38 -1.46
C ALA A 18 15.58 -4.22 -2.83
N LEU A 19 15.80 -2.97 -3.28
CA LEU A 19 16.57 -2.67 -4.49
C LEU A 19 18.01 -3.18 -4.39
N VAL A 20 18.68 -2.94 -3.26
CA VAL A 20 20.05 -3.41 -3.02
C VAL A 20 20.12 -4.94 -2.99
N ALA A 21 19.14 -5.59 -2.35
CA ALA A 21 19.02 -7.04 -2.31
C ALA A 21 18.59 -7.68 -3.64
N LYS A 22 18.16 -6.86 -4.63
CA LYS A 22 17.57 -7.30 -5.90
C LYS A 22 16.33 -8.19 -5.72
N ASP A 23 15.61 -8.01 -4.62
CA ASP A 23 14.41 -8.77 -4.29
C ASP A 23 13.20 -8.13 -4.98
N ARG A 24 12.90 -8.61 -6.19
CA ARG A 24 11.82 -8.04 -7.04
C ARG A 24 10.43 -8.21 -6.42
N PRO A 25 10.06 -9.38 -5.88
CA PRO A 25 8.76 -9.54 -5.22
C PRO A 25 8.54 -8.62 -4.02
N VAL A 26 9.56 -8.46 -3.16
CA VAL A 26 9.52 -7.54 -2.01
C VAL A 26 9.45 -6.09 -2.49
N LEU A 27 10.24 -5.73 -3.50
CA LEU A 27 10.22 -4.38 -4.07
C LEU A 27 8.86 -4.01 -4.65
N ALA A 28 8.20 -4.95 -5.33
CA ALA A 28 6.88 -4.74 -5.93
C ALA A 28 5.85 -4.42 -4.84
N VAL A 29 5.73 -5.27 -3.82
CA VAL A 29 4.72 -5.09 -2.78
C VAL A 29 4.92 -3.78 -2.00
N LEU A 30 6.16 -3.43 -1.65
CA LEU A 30 6.42 -2.18 -0.92
C LEU A 30 6.08 -0.92 -1.74
N ARG A 31 6.27 -0.96 -3.06
CA ARG A 31 5.88 0.14 -3.96
C ARG A 31 4.38 0.24 -4.14
N GLU A 32 3.71 -0.89 -4.29
CA GLU A 32 2.24 -0.97 -4.33
C GLU A 32 1.64 -0.41 -3.03
N THR A 33 2.18 -0.78 -1.87
CA THR A 33 1.72 -0.24 -0.59
C THR A 33 1.96 1.26 -0.47
N LEU A 34 3.11 1.78 -0.92
CA LEU A 34 3.35 3.22 -0.93
C LEU A 34 2.31 3.95 -1.81
N ALA A 35 2.01 3.41 -2.99
CA ALA A 35 0.99 3.96 -3.88
C ALA A 35 -0.42 3.87 -3.27
N ALA A 36 -0.74 2.79 -2.55
CA ALA A 36 -2.01 2.66 -1.84
C ALA A 36 -2.19 3.73 -0.75
N LEU A 37 -1.12 4.04 -0.01
CA LEU A 37 -1.14 5.13 0.97
C LEU A 37 -1.26 6.49 0.30
N ASP A 38 -0.50 6.75 -0.77
CA ASP A 38 -0.63 7.97 -1.57
C ASP A 38 -2.06 8.17 -2.11
N ASN A 39 -2.72 7.08 -2.54
CA ASN A 39 -4.11 7.11 -3.00
C ASN A 39 -5.10 7.33 -1.85
N ALA A 40 -4.83 6.80 -0.66
CA ALA A 40 -5.70 6.98 0.49
C ALA A 40 -5.60 8.38 1.12
N GLU A 41 -4.48 9.08 0.90
CA GLU A 41 -4.34 10.51 1.18
C GLU A 41 -5.05 11.38 0.13
N ALA A 42 -5.42 10.81 -1.03
CA ALA A 42 -6.11 11.55 -2.05
C ALA A 42 -7.55 11.85 -1.59
N PRO A 43 -8.03 13.10 -1.75
CA PRO A 43 -9.42 13.45 -1.53
C PRO A 43 -10.31 12.59 -2.44
N PRO A 44 -11.53 12.19 -2.01
CA PRO A 44 -12.46 11.53 -2.89
C PRO A 44 -12.79 12.50 -4.04
N LEU A 45 -12.28 12.21 -5.23
CA LEU A 45 -12.78 12.84 -6.45
C LEU A 45 -14.25 12.47 -6.50
N GLY A 46 -15.13 13.47 -6.37
CA GLY A 46 -16.56 13.29 -6.21
C GLY A 46 -17.05 12.16 -7.10
N ALA A 47 -17.67 11.15 -6.48
CA ALA A 47 -18.16 9.97 -7.16
C ALA A 47 -19.03 10.38 -8.37
N SER A 48 -18.43 10.32 -9.56
CA SER A 48 -19.15 10.37 -10.82
C SER A 48 -18.90 9.04 -11.51
N GLU A 49 -19.55 8.02 -10.97
CA GLU A 49 -20.15 7.02 -11.85
C GLU A 49 -21.05 7.82 -12.81
N ASN A 50 -20.69 7.81 -14.10
CA ASN A 50 -21.36 8.46 -15.23
C ASN A 50 -21.06 9.96 -15.45
N SER A 51 -20.00 10.25 -16.21
CA SER A 51 -20.13 10.82 -17.56
C SER A 51 -18.76 11.23 -18.09
N PHE A 52 -18.44 10.79 -19.31
CA PHE A 52 -17.39 11.39 -20.12
C PHE A 52 -17.81 12.82 -20.47
N VAL A 53 -17.33 13.80 -19.71
CA VAL A 53 -17.29 15.21 -20.13
C VAL A 53 -15.89 15.72 -19.82
N VAL A 54 -15.12 15.94 -20.88
CA VAL A 54 -13.90 16.75 -20.83
C VAL A 54 -14.33 18.16 -20.47
N SER A 55 -14.07 18.57 -19.22
CA SER A 55 -14.11 19.97 -18.81
C SER A 55 -12.67 20.47 -18.66
N ASP A 56 -12.33 21.33 -19.62
CA ASP A 56 -11.08 22.06 -19.81
C ASP A 56 -10.95 23.19 -18.77
N ASP A 57 -10.96 22.89 -17.47
CA ASP A 57 -10.88 23.93 -16.43
C ASP A 57 -10.23 23.47 -15.13
N ALA A 58 -9.24 22.56 -15.16
CA ALA A 58 -8.48 22.18 -13.96
C ALA A 58 -7.46 23.27 -13.59
N ARG A 59 -7.94 24.46 -13.23
CA ARG A 59 -7.16 25.49 -12.54
C ARG A 59 -6.83 24.96 -11.15
N SER A 60 -5.63 24.41 -11.01
CA SER A 60 -4.78 24.38 -9.80
C SER A 60 -5.55 24.61 -8.48
N GLY A 61 -6.38 23.64 -8.09
CA GLY A 61 -6.86 23.53 -6.73
C GLY A 61 -5.84 22.74 -5.96
N ASP A 62 -5.14 23.38 -5.03
CA ASP A 62 -4.41 22.69 -3.97
C ASP A 62 -5.45 21.92 -3.15
N ILE A 63 -5.73 20.66 -3.54
CA ILE A 63 -6.68 19.84 -2.79
C ILE A 63 -5.92 19.26 -1.62
N GLU A 64 -6.30 19.70 -0.43
CA GLU A 64 -5.71 19.30 0.84
C GLU A 64 -5.74 17.78 0.98
N ARG A 65 -4.55 17.16 1.06
CA ARG A 65 -4.42 15.71 1.27
C ARG A 65 -5.02 15.33 2.62
N LEU A 66 -5.73 14.21 2.67
CA LEU A 66 -6.25 13.67 3.91
C LEU A 66 -5.09 13.22 4.80
N ALA A 67 -4.94 13.84 5.97
CA ALA A 67 -3.98 13.41 6.97
C ALA A 67 -4.43 12.06 7.58
N LEU A 68 -3.86 10.96 7.10
CA LEU A 68 -4.15 9.64 7.65
C LEU A 68 -3.53 9.49 9.05
N SER A 69 -4.31 8.97 9.99
CA SER A 69 -3.80 8.55 11.29
C SER A 69 -2.94 7.31 11.15
N SER A 70 -2.07 7.04 12.13
CA SER A 70 -1.27 5.82 12.16
C SER A 70 -2.14 4.56 12.16
N GLU A 71 -3.29 4.60 12.86
CA GLU A 71 -4.27 3.51 12.84
C GLU A 71 -4.88 3.30 11.45
N ALA A 72 -5.17 4.38 10.72
CA ALA A 72 -5.69 4.29 9.36
C ALA A 72 -4.64 3.70 8.39
N VAL A 73 -3.37 4.10 8.50
CA VAL A 73 -2.26 3.50 7.74
C VAL A 73 -2.17 2.00 8.01
N VAL A 74 -2.18 1.61 9.28
CA VAL A 74 -2.15 0.19 9.68
C VAL A 74 -3.35 -0.56 9.11
N ALA A 75 -4.56 -0.01 9.21
CA ALA A 75 -5.77 -0.64 8.70
C ALA A 75 -5.72 -0.88 7.18
N ILE A 76 -5.17 0.08 6.42
CA ILE A 76 -4.96 -0.08 4.97
C ILE A 76 -4.01 -1.25 4.69
N ILE A 77 -2.86 -1.29 5.37
CA ILE A 77 -1.87 -2.36 5.16
C ILE A 77 -2.40 -3.73 5.61
N GLU A 78 -3.18 -3.79 6.69
CA GLU A 78 -3.86 -5.02 7.13
C GLU A 78 -4.91 -5.49 6.10
N GLY A 79 -5.55 -4.57 5.38
CA GLY A 79 -6.38 -4.88 4.21
C GLY A 79 -5.56 -5.55 3.10
N GLU A 80 -4.46 -4.93 2.68
CA GLU A 80 -3.54 -5.44 1.66
C GLU A 80 -2.98 -6.84 1.99
N ILE A 81 -2.68 -7.10 3.27
CA ILE A 81 -2.24 -8.41 3.77
C ILE A 81 -3.35 -9.46 3.59
N ARG A 82 -4.58 -9.10 3.95
CA ARG A 82 -5.74 -10.01 3.86
C ARG A 82 -6.01 -10.39 2.41
N GLU A 83 -6.03 -9.41 1.51
CA GLU A 83 -6.25 -9.65 0.08
C GLU A 83 -5.20 -10.59 -0.52
N ARG A 84 -3.92 -10.42 -0.16
CA ARG A 84 -2.85 -11.32 -0.62
C ARG A 84 -2.98 -12.73 -0.05
N ARG A 85 -3.40 -12.87 1.21
CA ARG A 85 -3.67 -14.19 1.82
C ARG A 85 -4.86 -14.90 1.16
N ASP A 86 -5.93 -14.16 0.88
CA ASP A 86 -7.11 -14.70 0.19
C ASP A 86 -6.80 -15.10 -1.26
N ALA A 87 -6.01 -14.28 -1.96
CA ALA A 87 -5.50 -14.61 -3.29
C ALA A 87 -4.57 -15.83 -3.26
N SER A 88 -3.66 -15.93 -2.29
CA SER A 88 -2.79 -17.09 -2.10
C SER A 88 -3.60 -18.38 -1.92
N ALA A 89 -4.58 -18.37 -1.01
CA ALA A 89 -5.48 -19.51 -0.79
C ALA A 89 -6.27 -19.88 -2.06
N THR A 90 -6.61 -18.91 -2.90
CA THR A 90 -7.24 -19.15 -4.20
C THR A 90 -6.28 -19.82 -5.18
N TYR A 91 -5.04 -19.36 -5.28
CA TYR A 91 -4.04 -19.99 -6.15
C TYR A 91 -3.65 -21.40 -5.68
N GLN A 92 -3.59 -21.65 -4.37
CA GLN A 92 -3.37 -22.99 -3.81
C GLN A 92 -4.45 -23.98 -4.26
N ARG A 93 -5.72 -23.57 -4.27
CA ARG A 93 -6.84 -24.40 -4.75
C ARG A 93 -6.81 -24.68 -6.26
N LEU A 94 -6.01 -23.92 -7.00
CA LEU A 94 -5.82 -24.07 -8.45
C LEU A 94 -4.49 -24.76 -8.79
N ASP A 95 -3.80 -25.37 -7.81
CA ASP A 95 -2.48 -25.99 -7.93
C ASP A 95 -1.38 -25.03 -8.46
N ARG A 96 -1.59 -23.72 -8.30
CA ARG A 96 -0.66 -22.64 -8.70
C ARG A 96 0.21 -22.23 -7.51
N HIS A 97 1.05 -23.16 -7.08
CA HIS A 97 1.81 -23.04 -5.83
C HIS A 97 2.86 -21.93 -5.85
N ASP A 98 3.50 -21.67 -6.99
CA ASP A 98 4.53 -20.63 -7.09
C ASP A 98 3.94 -19.23 -6.86
N GLU A 99 2.80 -18.92 -7.50
CA GLU A 99 2.10 -17.65 -7.29
C GLU A 99 1.56 -17.51 -5.87
N ALA A 100 1.03 -18.61 -5.30
CA ALA A 100 0.60 -18.62 -3.90
C ALA A 100 1.76 -18.34 -2.93
N ASN A 101 2.94 -18.92 -3.18
CA ASN A 101 4.13 -18.71 -2.36
C ASN A 101 4.60 -17.25 -2.43
N VAL A 102 4.60 -16.64 -3.61
CA VAL A 102 4.94 -15.23 -3.78
C VAL A 102 3.98 -14.34 -2.99
N LEU A 103 2.67 -14.56 -3.10
CA LEU A 103 1.67 -13.75 -2.37
C LEU A 103 1.77 -13.92 -0.86
N THR A 104 2.06 -15.14 -0.38
CA THR A 104 2.26 -15.42 1.04
C THR A 104 3.47 -14.67 1.57
N MET A 105 4.60 -14.75 0.87
CA MET A 105 5.81 -14.02 1.24
C MET A 105 5.60 -12.50 1.21
N GLN A 106 4.85 -11.97 0.23
CA GLN A 106 4.48 -10.55 0.21
C GLN A 106 3.62 -10.15 1.41
N ALA A 107 2.66 -10.97 1.82
CA ALA A 107 1.84 -10.72 3.00
C ALA A 107 2.69 -10.72 4.29
N ASP A 108 3.67 -11.62 4.38
CA ASP A 108 4.57 -11.71 5.54
C ASP A 108 5.51 -10.50 5.63
N VAL A 109 5.99 -9.99 4.49
CA VAL A 109 6.77 -8.75 4.41
C VAL A 109 5.97 -7.57 4.95
N LEU A 110 4.70 -7.45 4.55
CA LEU A 110 3.83 -6.37 5.02
C LEU A 110 3.49 -6.51 6.50
N ALA A 111 3.30 -7.74 7.00
CA ALA A 111 3.07 -7.97 8.43
C ALA A 111 4.29 -7.53 9.26
N ALA A 112 5.49 -7.94 8.87
CA ALA A 112 6.73 -7.52 9.52
C ALA A 112 6.93 -6.00 9.45
N PHE A 113 6.55 -5.37 8.33
CA PHE A 113 6.59 -3.92 8.18
C PHE A 113 5.67 -3.21 9.17
N ILE A 114 4.45 -3.72 9.43
CA ILE A 114 3.54 -3.14 10.44
C ILE A 114 4.17 -3.21 11.83
N ASP A 115 4.74 -4.34 12.21
CA ASP A 115 5.35 -4.50 13.54
C ASP A 115 6.52 -3.54 13.74
N GLU A 116 7.37 -3.38 12.73
CA GLU A 116 8.46 -2.41 12.76
C GLU A 116 7.96 -0.97 12.74
N GLY A 117 6.93 -0.67 11.95
CA GLY A 117 6.28 0.63 11.90
C GLY A 117 5.66 1.00 13.25
N ARG A 118 5.01 0.07 13.94
CA ARG A 118 4.51 0.30 15.30
C ARG A 118 5.63 0.53 16.31
N ALA A 119 6.78 -0.13 16.15
CA ALA A 119 7.94 0.04 17.05
C ALA A 119 8.71 1.34 16.82
N THR A 120 8.77 1.82 15.58
CA THR A 120 9.56 3.01 15.17
C THR A 120 8.72 4.27 15.01
N CYS A 121 7.43 4.11 14.71
CA CYS A 121 6.46 5.16 14.48
C CYS A 121 5.29 5.11 15.49
N GLY A 122 5.41 4.38 16.60
CA GLY A 122 4.41 4.32 17.69
C GLY A 122 4.51 5.45 18.69
#